data_AF-A0A1H4SU60-F1
#
_entry.id   AF-A0A1H4SU60-F1
#
_cell.length_a   1.000
_cell.length_b   1.000
_cell.length_c   1.000
_cell.angle_alpha   90.00
_cell.angle_beta   90.00
_cell.angle_gamma   90.00
#
_symmetry.space_group_name_H-M   'P 1'
#
loop_
_entity.id
_entity.type
_entity.pdbx_description
1 polymer ?
#
loop_
_entity_poly.entity_id
_entity_poly.type
_entity_poly.pdbx_seq_one_letter_code
_entity_poly.pdbx_strand_id
1 'polypeptide(L)'
;MLETLIRWAAYLGGWLLVAGPMIQARLELEAEATELSGIGEVVRSTAPPSHLSRWWWLVPPVAMFLTRRRQSAFLNTLGERLDTAQLAKLARFFAVARAWMIVACGAALIAIKETYELAHHHHWGATGFWLLVLIAAVGVAATNAATWKKPGRAARGL
;
A
#
# COMPACT_ATOMS: atom_id res chain seq x y z
N MET A 1 -25.57 13.89 22.68
CA MET A 1 -24.41 13.13 23.21
C MET A 1 -24.17 11.81 22.48
N LEU A 2 -25.18 10.94 22.35
CA LEU A 2 -25.04 9.66 21.64
C LEU A 2 -24.57 9.81 20.18
N GLU A 3 -25.19 10.71 19.41
CA GLU A 3 -24.82 10.95 18.01
C GLU A 3 -23.36 11.39 17.87
N THR A 4 -22.91 12.33 18.71
CA THR A 4 -21.51 12.79 18.74
C THR A 4 -20.56 11.62 18.98
N LEU A 5 -20.88 10.74 19.94
CA LEU A 5 -20.06 9.57 20.24
C LEU A 5 -20.00 8.58 19.06
N ILE A 6 -21.13 8.34 18.39
CA ILE A 6 -21.19 7.47 17.21
C ILE A 6 -20.30 8.02 16.08
N ARG A 7 -20.33 9.33 15.82
CA ARG A 7 -19.49 9.94 14.78
C ARG A 7 -18.00 9.86 15.11
N TRP A 8 -17.63 10.03 16.38
CA TRP A 8 -16.25 9.80 16.81
C TRP A 8 -15.83 8.34 16.65
N ALA A 9 -16.71 7.39 17.00
CA ALA A 9 -16.47 5.97 16.79
C ALA A 9 -16.34 5.61 15.30
N ALA A 10 -17.17 6.20 14.43
CA ALA A 10 -17.11 6.00 12.99
C ALA A 10 -15.81 6.56 12.39
N TYR A 11 -15.40 7.76 12.81
CA TYR A 11 -14.10 8.35 12.45
C TYR A 11 -12.94 7.43 12.85
N LEU A 12 -12.87 7.01 14.12
CA LEU A 12 -11.80 6.13 14.60
C LEU A 12 -11.82 4.77 13.89
N GLY A 13 -13.01 4.18 13.74
CA GLY A 13 -13.21 2.91 13.04
C GLY A 13 -12.78 2.97 11.57
N GLY A 14 -13.12 4.05 10.86
CA GLY A 14 -12.71 4.28 9.48
C GLY A 14 -11.19 4.27 9.34
N TRP A 15 -10.46 4.98 10.21
CA TRP A 15 -8.99 5.00 10.17
C TRP A 15 -8.33 3.69 10.62
N LEU A 16 -8.96 2.94 11.54
CA LEU A 16 -8.53 1.57 11.87
C LEU A 16 -8.68 0.61 10.69
N LEU A 17 -9.73 0.77 9.89
CA LEU A 17 -9.89 0.02 8.64
C LEU A 17 -8.83 0.36 7.60
N VAL A 18 -8.14 1.50 7.69
CA VAL A 18 -6.96 1.81 6.88
C VAL A 18 -5.72 1.09 7.43
N ALA A 19 -5.52 1.16 8.75
CA ALA A 19 -4.36 0.57 9.41
C ALA A 19 -4.31 -0.96 9.24
N GLY A 20 -5.44 -1.67 9.44
CA GLY A 20 -5.50 -3.13 9.39
C GLY A 20 -4.93 -3.73 8.09
N PRO A 21 -5.48 -3.38 6.91
CA PRO A 21 -4.98 -3.80 5.61
C PRO A 21 -3.50 -3.47 5.37
N MET A 22 -2.99 -2.34 5.87
CA MET A 22 -1.57 -2.00 5.72
C MET A 22 -0.67 -2.90 6.56
N ILE A 23 -1.06 -3.19 7.81
CA ILE A 23 -0.34 -4.13 8.68
C ILE A 23 -0.38 -5.53 8.07
N GLN A 24 -1.55 -5.97 7.62
CA GLN A 24 -1.73 -7.30 7.03
C GLN A 24 -0.95 -7.45 5.71
N ALA A 25 -0.99 -6.43 4.84
CA ALA A 25 -0.18 -6.39 3.63
C ALA A 25 1.30 -6.60 3.95
N ARG A 26 1.81 -5.89 4.96
CA ARG A 26 3.20 -6.03 5.36
C ARG A 26 3.53 -7.44 5.81
N LEU A 27 2.72 -8.02 6.70
CA LEU A 27 2.97 -9.37 7.25
C LEU A 27 2.97 -10.43 6.14
N GLU A 28 2.00 -10.37 5.22
CA GLU A 28 1.93 -11.31 4.11
C GLU A 28 3.06 -11.08 3.09
N LEU A 29 3.40 -9.81 2.79
CA LEU A 29 4.51 -9.51 1.89
C LEU A 29 5.87 -9.86 2.48
N GLU A 30 6.08 -9.76 3.80
CA GLU A 30 7.29 -10.22 4.48
C GLU A 30 7.42 -11.76 4.41
N ALA A 31 6.30 -12.48 4.59
CA ALA A 31 6.25 -13.93 4.42
C ALA A 31 6.61 -14.34 2.98
N GLU A 32 5.99 -13.71 1.98
CA GLU A 32 6.28 -13.95 0.56
C GLU A 32 7.71 -13.51 0.18
N ALA A 33 8.22 -12.41 0.73
CA ALA A 33 9.57 -11.92 0.44
C ALA A 33 10.66 -12.87 0.94
N THR A 34 10.43 -13.59 2.04
CA THR A 34 11.35 -14.62 2.55
C THR A 34 11.50 -15.74 1.51
N GLU A 35 10.40 -16.14 0.85
CA GLU A 35 10.42 -17.12 -0.23
C GLU A 35 11.07 -16.60 -1.53
N LEU A 36 11.12 -15.28 -1.72
CA LEU A 36 11.75 -14.61 -2.87
C LEU A 36 13.23 -14.27 -2.65
N SER A 37 13.81 -14.57 -1.48
CA SER A 37 15.21 -14.24 -1.15
C SER A 37 16.24 -14.77 -2.16
N GLY A 38 15.99 -15.92 -2.79
CA GLY A 38 16.83 -16.47 -3.86
C GLY A 38 16.64 -15.83 -5.25
N ILE A 39 15.60 -15.01 -5.44
CA ILE A 39 15.25 -14.34 -6.71
C ILE A 39 15.64 -12.85 -6.68
N GLY A 40 15.80 -12.27 -5.48
CA GLY A 40 16.05 -10.84 -5.29
C GLY A 40 17.30 -10.31 -6.03
N GLU A 41 18.37 -11.11 -6.09
CA GLU A 41 19.61 -10.77 -6.82
C GLU A 41 19.34 -10.65 -8.34
N VAL A 42 18.58 -11.59 -8.90
CA VAL A 42 18.22 -11.63 -10.33
C VAL A 42 17.29 -10.48 -10.68
N VAL A 43 16.32 -10.17 -9.82
CA VAL A 43 15.41 -9.03 -10.02
C VAL A 43 16.16 -7.70 -9.94
N ARG A 44 17.08 -7.53 -8.98
CA ARG A 44 17.89 -6.30 -8.84
C ARG A 44 18.90 -6.10 -9.96
N SER A 45 19.47 -7.19 -10.48
CA SER A 45 20.41 -7.18 -11.60
C SER A 45 19.74 -7.07 -12.97
N THR A 46 18.42 -7.22 -13.03
CA THR A 46 17.63 -6.97 -14.26
C THR A 46 17.28 -5.50 -14.33
N ALA A 47 17.62 -4.84 -15.44
CA ALA A 47 17.37 -3.42 -15.62
C ALA A 47 15.87 -3.12 -15.45
N PRO A 48 15.47 -2.19 -14.56
CA PRO A 48 14.07 -1.85 -14.36
C PRO A 48 13.49 -1.23 -15.65
N PRO A 49 12.18 -1.40 -15.89
CA PRO A 49 11.54 -0.80 -17.05
C PRO A 49 11.69 0.73 -16.97
N SER A 50 12.01 1.36 -18.10
CA SER A 50 12.13 2.82 -18.16
C SER A 50 10.85 3.50 -17.67
N HIS A 51 11.00 4.59 -16.91
CA HIS A 51 9.85 5.33 -16.40
C HIS A 51 9.00 5.86 -17.56
N LEU A 52 7.67 5.80 -17.41
CA LEU A 52 6.76 6.42 -18.36
C LEU A 52 6.85 7.94 -18.20
N SER A 53 6.94 8.66 -19.32
CA SER A 53 6.89 10.13 -19.29
C SER A 53 5.58 10.60 -18.66
N ARG A 54 5.66 11.61 -17.78
CA ARG A 54 4.50 12.19 -17.08
C ARG A 54 3.44 12.72 -18.05
N TRP A 55 3.85 13.13 -19.25
CA TRP A 55 2.95 13.64 -20.29
C TRP A 55 1.88 12.63 -20.73
N TRP A 56 2.17 11.33 -20.66
CA TRP A 56 1.17 10.30 -21.01
C TRP A 56 -0.01 10.27 -20.03
N TRP A 57 0.15 10.76 -18.80
CA TRP A 57 -0.96 10.84 -17.83
C TRP A 57 -2.01 11.88 -18.18
N LEU A 58 -1.75 12.79 -19.12
CA LEU A 58 -2.79 13.64 -19.70
C LEU A 58 -3.83 12.83 -20.50
N VAL A 59 -3.47 11.62 -20.93
CA VAL A 59 -4.38 10.67 -21.58
C VAL A 59 -4.34 9.34 -20.82
N PRO A 60 -5.09 9.22 -19.70
CA PRO A 60 -5.01 8.06 -18.80
C PRO A 60 -5.18 6.70 -19.47
N PRO A 61 -6.09 6.49 -20.45
CA PRO A 61 -6.19 5.22 -21.17
C PRO A 61 -4.87 4.81 -21.85
N VAL A 62 -4.17 5.76 -22.46
CA VAL A 62 -2.90 5.49 -23.15
C VAL A 62 -1.79 5.22 -22.13
N ALA A 63 -1.72 5.99 -21.05
CA ALA A 63 -0.78 5.72 -19.96
C ALA A 63 -0.94 4.31 -19.38
N MET A 64 -2.19 3.88 -19.15
CA MET A 64 -2.49 2.53 -18.67
C MET A 64 -2.03 1.46 -19.67
N PHE A 65 -2.32 1.63 -20.96
CA PHE A 65 -1.89 0.70 -22.00
C PHE A 65 -0.36 0.59 -22.08
N LEU A 66 0.35 1.72 -22.10
CA LEU A 66 1.82 1.75 -22.16
C LEU A 66 2.46 1.14 -20.90
N THR A 67 1.87 1.39 -19.73
CA THR A 67 2.32 0.80 -18.47
C THR A 67 2.19 -0.72 -18.50
N ARG A 68 1.03 -1.24 -18.94
CA ARG A 68 0.81 -2.68 -19.09
C ARG A 68 1.81 -3.30 -20.07
N ARG A 69 2.00 -2.68 -21.24
CA ARG A 69 2.94 -3.17 -22.25
C ARG A 69 4.38 -3.24 -21.71
N ARG A 70 4.83 -2.23 -20.97
CA ARG A 70 6.17 -2.21 -20.36
C ARG A 70 6.32 -3.25 -19.25
N GLN A 71 5.29 -3.43 -18.43
CA GLN A 71 5.26 -4.48 -17.40
C GLN A 71 5.37 -5.87 -18.02
N SER A 72 4.62 -6.15 -19.09
CA SER A 72 4.73 -7.41 -19.81
C SER A 72 6.12 -7.63 -20.41
N ALA A 73 6.73 -6.61 -21.02
CA ALA A 73 8.09 -6.72 -21.54
C ALA A 73 9.13 -7.03 -20.45
N PHE A 74 9.01 -6.39 -19.28
CA PHE A 74 9.89 -6.66 -18.14
C PHE A 74 9.70 -8.08 -17.58
N LEU A 75 8.46 -8.56 -17.48
CA LEU A 75 8.19 -9.93 -17.06
C LEU A 75 8.75 -10.96 -18.07
N ASN A 76 8.70 -10.66 -19.37
CA ASN A 76 9.33 -11.51 -20.38
C ASN A 76 10.85 -11.57 -20.19
N THR A 77 11.53 -10.44 -19.94
CA THR A 77 12.97 -10.44 -19.67
C THR A 77 13.34 -11.19 -18.38
N LEU A 78 12.46 -11.19 -17.38
CA LEU A 78 12.64 -11.99 -16.18
C LEU A 78 12.43 -13.48 -16.46
N GLY A 79 11.51 -13.85 -17.35
CA GLY A 79 11.28 -15.24 -17.75
C GLY A 79 12.43 -15.88 -18.53
N GLU A 80 13.34 -15.08 -19.09
CA GLU A 80 14.59 -15.61 -19.66
C GLU A 80 15.60 -16.01 -18.58
N ARG A 81 15.45 -15.53 -17.34
CA ARG A 81 16.40 -15.71 -16.23
C ARG A 81 15.85 -16.47 -15.03
N LEU A 82 14.52 -16.62 -14.96
CA LEU A 82 13.81 -17.25 -13.86
C LEU A 82 13.00 -18.44 -14.36
N ASP A 83 12.95 -19.51 -13.57
CA ASP A 83 12.03 -20.60 -13.85
C ASP A 83 10.57 -20.17 -13.62
N THR A 84 9.65 -20.87 -14.28
CA THR A 84 8.20 -20.76 -14.15
C THR A 84 7.72 -20.70 -12.70
N ALA A 85 8.30 -21.52 -11.80
CA ALA A 85 7.97 -21.50 -10.38
C ALA A 85 8.35 -20.18 -9.69
N GLN A 86 9.49 -19.59 -10.06
CA GLN A 86 9.97 -18.31 -9.51
C GLN A 86 9.13 -17.13 -10.02
N LEU A 87 8.76 -17.15 -11.30
CA LEU A 87 7.83 -16.17 -11.88
C LEU A 87 6.45 -16.24 -11.22
N ALA A 88 5.94 -17.44 -10.95
CA ALA A 88 4.66 -17.62 -10.26
C ALA A 88 4.69 -17.01 -8.84
N LYS A 89 5.78 -17.19 -8.09
CA LYS A 89 5.98 -16.56 -6.78
C LYS A 89 6.00 -15.03 -6.87
N LEU A 90 6.73 -14.47 -7.84
CA LEU A 90 6.78 -13.03 -8.05
C LEU A 90 5.39 -12.47 -8.41
N ALA A 91 4.65 -13.16 -9.28
CA ALA A 91 3.28 -12.80 -9.62
C ALA A 91 2.36 -12.85 -8.39
N ARG A 92 2.51 -13.86 -7.53
CA ARG A 92 1.74 -13.97 -6.28
C ARG A 92 2.03 -12.82 -5.32
N PHE A 93 3.30 -12.47 -5.13
CA PHE A 93 3.70 -11.31 -4.32
C PHE A 93 3.00 -10.02 -4.78
N PHE A 94 3.00 -9.73 -6.09
CA PHE A 94 2.30 -8.56 -6.62
C PHE A 94 0.78 -8.67 -6.52
N ALA A 95 0.20 -9.86 -6.65
CA ALA A 95 -1.22 -10.07 -6.49
C ALA A 95 -1.66 -9.76 -5.05
N VAL A 96 -0.92 -10.25 -4.05
CA VAL A 96 -1.13 -9.96 -2.62
C VAL A 96 -1.00 -8.46 -2.35
N ALA A 97 0.08 -7.83 -2.81
CA ALA A 97 0.29 -6.39 -2.63
C ALA A 97 -0.87 -5.55 -3.22
N ARG A 98 -1.32 -5.91 -4.42
CA ARG A 98 -2.43 -5.22 -5.10
C ARG A 98 -3.76 -5.42 -4.40
N ALA A 99 -4.04 -6.64 -3.92
CA ALA A 99 -5.27 -6.93 -3.20
C ALA A 99 -5.38 -6.03 -1.96
N TRP A 100 -4.34 -5.99 -1.13
CA TRP A 100 -4.33 -5.14 0.06
C TRP A 100 -4.32 -3.64 -0.25
N MET A 101 -3.66 -3.21 -1.32
CA MET A 101 -3.70 -1.82 -1.77
C MET A 101 -5.14 -1.39 -2.10
N ILE A 102 -5.91 -2.21 -2.80
CA ILE A 102 -7.32 -1.91 -3.14
C ILE A 102 -8.16 -1.79 -1.86
N VAL A 103 -7.98 -2.71 -0.91
CA VAL A 103 -8.70 -2.68 0.38
C VAL A 103 -8.34 -1.43 1.19
N ALA A 104 -7.05 -1.11 1.31
CA ALA A 104 -6.58 0.09 2.02
C ALA A 104 -7.10 1.38 1.37
N CYS A 105 -7.13 1.46 0.04
CA CYS A 105 -7.71 2.59 -0.68
C CYS A 105 -9.22 2.73 -0.41
N GLY A 106 -9.97 1.63 -0.45
CA GLY A 106 -11.41 1.65 -0.13
C GLY A 106 -11.67 2.11 1.30
N ALA A 107 -10.89 1.59 2.26
CA ALA A 107 -10.96 2.02 3.64
C ALA A 107 -10.60 3.50 3.82
N ALA A 108 -9.61 4.02 3.10
CA ALA A 108 -9.22 5.42 3.17
C ALA A 108 -10.33 6.35 2.68
N LEU A 109 -11.04 5.98 1.61
CA LEU A 109 -12.20 6.74 1.14
C LEU A 109 -13.32 6.80 2.19
N ILE A 110 -13.60 5.66 2.84
CA ILE A 110 -14.57 5.60 3.95
C ILE A 110 -14.10 6.48 5.10
N ALA A 111 -12.85 6.35 5.55
CA ALA A 111 -12.29 7.15 6.64
C ALA A 111 -12.37 8.65 6.38
N ILE A 112 -12.07 9.09 5.15
CA ILE A 112 -12.17 10.49 4.73
C ILE A 112 -13.62 10.98 4.80
N LYS A 113 -14.59 10.19 4.31
CA LYS A 113 -16.03 10.49 4.42
C LYS A 113 -16.48 10.61 5.87
N GLU A 114 -16.11 9.66 6.74
CA GLU A 114 -16.48 9.70 8.17
C GLU A 114 -15.84 10.92 8.87
N THR A 115 -14.61 11.28 8.47
CA THR A 115 -13.93 12.49 8.97
C THR A 115 -14.68 13.75 8.55
N TYR A 116 -15.19 13.79 7.31
CA TYR A 116 -16.00 14.90 6.82
C TYR A 116 -17.31 15.02 7.61
N GLU A 117 -18.01 13.91 7.86
CA GLU A 117 -19.26 13.91 8.62
C GLU A 117 -19.06 14.33 10.09
N LEU A 118 -17.93 13.95 10.70
CA LEU A 118 -17.56 14.40 12.03
C LEU A 118 -17.27 15.91 12.06
N ALA A 119 -16.43 16.39 11.13
CA ALA A 119 -16.10 17.80 11.02
C ALA A 119 -17.36 18.66 10.76
N HIS A 120 -18.25 18.20 9.89
CA HIS A 120 -19.49 18.89 9.57
C HIS A 120 -20.45 18.95 10.78
N HIS A 121 -20.57 17.86 11.55
CA HIS A 121 -21.37 17.83 12.79
C HIS A 121 -20.91 18.83 13.83
N HIS A 122 -19.60 19.07 13.90
CA HIS A 122 -19.01 20.07 14.79
C HIS A 122 -18.90 21.47 14.16
N HIS A 123 -19.46 21.66 12.95
CA HIS A 123 -19.37 22.89 12.16
C HIS A 123 -17.92 23.37 11.91
N TRP A 124 -16.97 22.44 11.84
CA TRP A 124 -15.59 22.74 11.50
C TRP A 124 -15.47 23.01 10.00
N GLY A 125 -14.79 24.10 9.63
CA GLY A 125 -14.48 24.41 8.24
C GLY A 125 -13.45 23.43 7.64
N ALA A 126 -13.08 23.67 6.38
CA ALA A 126 -12.14 22.82 5.64
C ALA A 126 -10.82 22.59 6.38
N THR A 127 -10.30 23.59 7.10
CA THR A 127 -9.07 23.47 7.89
C THR A 127 -9.20 22.42 8.99
N GLY A 128 -10.31 22.42 9.75
CA GLY A 128 -10.53 21.44 10.82
C GLY A 128 -10.67 20.01 10.27
N PHE A 129 -11.35 19.87 9.13
CA PHE A 129 -11.42 18.60 8.40
C PHE A 129 -10.04 18.08 8.00
N TRP A 130 -9.24 18.88 7.29
CA TRP A 130 -7.90 18.45 6.84
C TRP A 130 -6.94 18.19 8.00
N LEU A 131 -7.05 18.93 9.11
CA LEU A 131 -6.28 18.66 10.33
C LEU A 131 -6.63 17.29 10.92
N LEU A 132 -7.91 16.93 11.02
CA LEU A 132 -8.31 15.59 11.47
C LEU A 132 -7.76 14.50 10.53
N VAL A 133 -7.89 14.68 9.21
CA VAL A 133 -7.35 13.74 8.21
C VAL A 133 -5.85 13.55 8.41
N LEU A 134 -5.10 14.64 8.59
CA LEU A 134 -3.66 14.61 8.80
C LEU A 134 -3.29 13.90 10.11
N ILE A 135 -3.95 14.25 11.22
CA ILE A 135 -3.72 13.62 12.53
C ILE A 135 -3.94 12.11 12.45
N ALA A 136 -5.05 11.70 11.84
CA ALA A 136 -5.36 10.28 11.70
C ALA A 136 -4.39 9.55 10.78
N ALA A 137 -4.02 10.13 9.62
CA ALA A 137 -3.07 9.53 8.70
C ALA A 137 -1.68 9.37 9.34
N VAL A 138 -1.22 10.36 10.12
CA VAL A 138 0.00 10.27 10.92
C VAL A 138 -0.14 9.19 11.99
N GLY A 139 -1.30 9.09 12.65
CA GLY A 139 -1.60 8.04 13.62
C GLY A 139 -1.49 6.64 13.00
N VAL A 140 -2.13 6.41 11.85
CA VAL A 140 -2.03 5.14 11.09
C VAL A 140 -0.59 4.84 10.71
N ALA A 141 0.16 5.82 10.20
CA ALA A 141 1.56 5.65 9.84
C ALA A 141 2.41 5.30 11.07
N ALA A 142 2.17 5.95 12.21
CA ALA A 142 2.86 5.68 13.47
C ALA A 142 2.53 4.28 14.00
N THR A 143 1.26 3.84 13.93
CA THR A 143 0.86 2.48 14.32
C THR A 143 1.54 1.43 13.42
N ASN A 144 1.54 1.65 12.10
CA ASN A 144 2.27 0.79 11.17
C ASN A 144 3.75 0.69 11.53
N ALA A 145 4.40 1.82 11.80
CA ALA A 145 5.80 1.87 12.21
C ALA A 145 6.05 1.21 13.57
N ALA A 146 5.15 1.35 14.53
CA ALA A 146 5.29 0.76 15.87
C ALA A 146 5.15 -0.77 15.86
N THR A 147 4.34 -1.32 14.94
CA THR A 147 4.24 -2.78 14.77
C THR A 147 5.43 -3.37 14.00
N TRP A 148 6.30 -2.52 13.44
CA TRP A 148 7.50 -2.95 12.74
C TRP A 148 8.52 -3.54 13.74
N LYS A 149 8.75 -4.85 13.67
CA LYS A 149 9.90 -5.45 14.36
C LYS A 149 11.17 -5.06 13.59
N LYS A 150 12.06 -4.26 14.20
CA LYS A 150 13.41 -4.07 13.66
C LYS A 150 14.05 -5.46 13.50
N PRO A 151 14.62 -5.80 12.32
CA PRO A 151 15.41 -7.02 12.21
C PRO A 151 16.48 -6.98 13.29
N GLY A 152 16.43 -7.97 14.18
CA GLY A 152 17.29 -8.04 15.35
C GLY A 152 18.76 -8.04 14.91
N ARG A 153 19.59 -7.36 15.71
CA ARG A 153 21.06 -7.44 15.74
C ARG A 153 21.57 -8.87 16.10
N ALA A 154 20.88 -9.93 15.68
CA ALA A 154 21.16 -11.32 16.06
C ALA A 154 21.98 -12.10 15.01
N ALA A 155 22.56 -11.42 14.01
CA ALA A 155 23.41 -12.04 12.98
C ALA A 155 24.81 -11.39 12.89
N ARG A 156 25.30 -10.79 13.99
CA ARG A 156 26.68 -10.26 14.10
C ARG A 156 27.44 -10.87 15.28
N GLY A 157 27.30 -12.18 15.43
CA GLY A 157 27.94 -12.92 16.50
C GLY A 157 27.98 -14.42 16.24
N LEU A 158 28.44 -14.82 15.06
CA LEU A 158 29.06 -16.12 14.78
C LEU A 158 30.13 -15.90 13.72
#